data_AF-A0A6G7VLG3-F1
#
_entry.id   AF-A0A6G7VLG3-F1
#
_cell.length_a   1.000
_cell.length_b   1.000
_cell.length_c   1.000
_cell.angle_alpha   90.00
_cell.angle_beta   90.00
_cell.angle_gamma   90.00
#
_symmetry.space_group_name_H-M   'P 1'
#
loop_
_entity.id
_entity.type
_entity.pdbx_description
1 polymer ?
#
loop_
_entity_poly.entity_id
_entity_poly.type
_entity_poly.pdbx_seq_one_letter_code
_entity_poly.pdbx_strand_id
1 'polypeptide(L)'
;MQPTVANRQPRTLLFLAFLALTSCATAPVGPLPDADGVTREFLYTPFQSDLISTTTDDISRVVQDATSRSYAEIAEHRRTQEIRLDQLAYFFRSADGRAYLLAEGPKAIVRGAPQAQCPVEVSVVGGDNAQASITQALQSCHEDLSALGLQDSCDCRLLAQGTILHAAPATFEYAVDLPVRLFRDGRLDPITYFSRAGTDGSGTRAILVELGDTQLMAVSYSDPGARHAVVTYPDGTQIPAERAPVGYDRGRLRESFTTTQQNGTPLRIIVGP
;
A
#
# COMPACT_ATOMS: atom_id res chain seq x y z
N MET A 1 74.11 -37.96 -4.69
CA MET A 1 74.85 -37.03 -3.81
C MET A 1 73.83 -36.19 -3.05
N GLN A 2 73.68 -36.40 -1.74
CA GLN A 2 73.17 -35.40 -0.79
C GLN A 2 74.39 -34.74 -0.13
N PRO A 3 74.30 -33.46 0.30
CA PRO A 3 73.83 -33.13 1.66
C PRO A 3 72.86 -31.93 1.69
N THR A 4 71.76 -31.92 2.46
CA THR A 4 71.58 -31.54 3.90
C THR A 4 72.11 -30.17 4.30
N VAL A 5 71.23 -29.31 4.85
CA VAL A 5 71.24 -28.60 6.17
C VAL A 5 70.05 -27.59 6.14
N ALA A 6 68.87 -27.86 6.72
CA ALA A 6 68.46 -27.79 8.15
C ALA A 6 68.43 -26.38 8.77
N ASN A 7 67.23 -25.90 9.13
CA ASN A 7 66.94 -25.24 10.43
C ASN A 7 65.43 -24.95 10.55
N ARG A 8 64.72 -25.71 11.38
CA ARG A 8 64.28 -25.37 12.76
C ARG A 8 63.14 -24.34 12.81
N GLN A 9 61.94 -24.86 13.08
CA GLN A 9 60.84 -24.11 13.70
C GLN A 9 61.25 -23.61 15.11
N PRO A 10 60.58 -22.57 15.63
CA PRO A 10 59.54 -22.86 16.62
C PRO A 10 58.27 -22.01 16.49
N ARG A 11 57.14 -22.70 16.70
CA ARG A 11 55.92 -22.30 17.42
C ARG A 11 55.78 -20.82 17.80
N THR A 12 54.74 -20.17 17.27
CA THR A 12 53.82 -19.42 18.14
C THR A 12 52.41 -19.48 17.55
N LEU A 13 51.47 -19.89 18.40
CA LEU A 13 50.03 -19.87 18.14
C LEU A 13 49.56 -18.44 17.91
N LEU A 14 48.75 -18.22 16.87
CA LEU A 14 47.61 -17.31 16.97
C LEU A 14 46.55 -17.73 15.93
N PHE A 15 45.58 -18.49 16.45
CA PHE A 15 44.25 -18.61 15.89
C PHE A 15 43.68 -17.19 15.72
N LEU A 16 43.42 -16.77 14.49
CA LEU A 16 42.47 -15.71 14.20
C LEU A 16 41.51 -16.23 13.13
N ALA A 17 40.41 -16.77 13.63
CA ALA A 17 39.20 -17.02 12.87
C ALA A 17 38.71 -15.69 12.30
N PHE A 18 38.86 -15.48 11.00
CA PHE A 18 38.09 -14.46 10.30
C PHE A 18 36.67 -15.00 10.15
N LEU A 19 35.83 -14.64 11.13
CA LEU A 19 34.39 -14.71 11.05
C LEU A 19 33.94 -14.02 9.76
N ALA A 20 33.37 -14.82 8.86
CA ALA A 20 32.54 -14.32 7.78
C ALA A 20 31.34 -13.61 8.41
N LEU A 21 31.44 -12.29 8.54
CA LEU A 21 30.29 -11.43 8.73
C LEU A 21 29.55 -11.39 7.38
N THR A 22 28.67 -12.37 7.17
CA THR A 22 27.54 -12.19 6.27
C THR A 22 26.64 -11.13 6.90
N SER A 23 26.98 -9.88 6.66
CA SER A 23 26.06 -8.78 6.85
C SER A 23 24.86 -9.09 5.96
N CYS A 24 23.73 -9.46 6.57
CA CYS A 24 22.43 -9.29 5.95
C CYS A 24 22.25 -7.79 5.73
N ALA A 25 22.81 -7.29 4.63
CA ALA A 25 22.42 -6.03 4.08
C ALA A 25 20.96 -6.23 3.66
N THR A 26 20.04 -5.75 4.48
CA THR A 26 18.79 -5.20 3.99
C THR A 26 19.17 -4.38 2.77
N ALA A 27 18.78 -4.83 1.57
CA ALA A 27 18.99 -4.02 0.38
C ALA A 27 18.34 -2.68 0.71
N PRO A 28 19.11 -1.58 0.82
CA PRO A 28 18.47 -0.28 0.95
C PRO A 28 17.59 -0.20 -0.28
N VAL A 29 16.29 0.04 -0.08
CA VAL A 29 15.43 0.45 -1.18
C VAL A 29 16.10 1.72 -1.68
N GLY A 30 16.90 1.58 -2.73
CA GLY A 30 17.63 2.69 -3.31
C GLY A 30 16.61 3.76 -3.69
N PRO A 31 17.02 5.04 -3.74
CA PRO A 31 16.19 6.02 -4.43
C PRO A 31 15.80 5.44 -5.79
N LEU A 32 14.54 5.66 -6.19
CA LEU A 32 14.08 5.35 -7.54
C LEU A 32 15.18 5.78 -8.52
N PRO A 33 15.57 4.93 -9.48
CA PRO A 33 16.62 5.30 -10.42
C PRO A 33 16.28 6.65 -11.05
N ASP A 34 17.21 7.61 -11.01
CA ASP A 34 17.10 8.93 -11.65
C ASP A 34 17.04 8.85 -13.21
N ALA A 35 16.73 7.68 -13.77
CA ALA A 35 17.02 7.32 -15.15
C ALA A 35 15.82 7.45 -16.12
N ASP A 36 14.72 8.10 -15.73
CA ASP A 36 13.75 8.72 -16.66
C ASP A 36 13.75 10.26 -16.58
N GLY A 37 14.50 10.88 -15.64
CA GLY A 37 14.62 12.33 -15.52
C GLY A 37 13.35 13.06 -15.04
N VAL A 38 12.32 12.33 -14.60
CA VAL A 38 11.05 12.94 -14.19
C VAL A 38 11.02 13.14 -12.68
N THR A 39 11.50 14.29 -12.22
CA THR A 39 11.08 14.81 -10.91
C THR A 39 9.60 15.11 -11.02
N ARG A 40 8.75 14.20 -10.52
CA ARG A 40 7.29 14.41 -10.49
C ARG A 40 6.99 15.29 -9.28
N GLU A 41 6.75 16.56 -9.55
CA GLU A 41 6.28 17.52 -8.56
C GLU A 41 4.76 17.57 -8.60
N PHE A 42 4.17 17.60 -7.41
CA PHE A 42 2.75 17.75 -7.23
C PHE A 42 2.44 19.15 -6.70
N LEU A 43 1.38 19.76 -7.20
CA LEU A 43 0.89 21.02 -6.66
C LEU A 43 -0.08 20.75 -5.52
N TYR A 44 0.13 21.40 -4.39
CA TYR A 44 -0.79 21.38 -3.26
C TYR A 44 -1.06 22.80 -2.77
N THR A 45 -2.33 23.18 -2.63
CA THR A 45 -2.72 24.44 -1.98
C THR A 45 -3.10 24.16 -0.52
N PRO A 46 -2.34 24.64 0.48
CA PRO A 46 -2.69 24.49 1.88
C PRO A 46 -4.02 25.16 2.22
N PHE A 47 -4.75 24.57 3.18
CA PHE A 47 -6.04 25.05 3.67
C PHE A 47 -7.14 25.14 2.58
N GLN A 48 -6.97 24.42 1.46
CA GLN A 48 -8.08 24.16 0.55
C GLN A 48 -9.15 23.31 1.25
N SER A 49 -10.42 23.53 0.92
CA SER A 49 -11.51 22.68 1.40
C SER A 49 -11.35 21.28 0.80
N ASP A 50 -11.60 20.25 1.61
CA ASP A 50 -11.66 18.88 1.09
C ASP A 50 -12.76 18.77 0.04
N LEU A 51 -12.44 18.12 -1.07
CA LEU A 51 -13.39 17.82 -2.13
C LEU A 51 -14.04 16.46 -1.85
N ILE A 52 -15.19 16.50 -1.17
CA ILE A 52 -15.96 15.32 -0.76
C ILE A 52 -17.30 15.34 -1.50
N SER A 53 -17.61 14.20 -2.11
CA SER A 53 -18.91 13.88 -2.70
C SER A 53 -19.67 12.99 -1.73
N THR A 54 -20.84 13.45 -1.29
CA THR A 54 -21.69 12.71 -0.34
C THR A 54 -22.71 11.82 -1.04
N THR A 55 -23.05 12.10 -2.30
CA THR A 55 -23.99 11.30 -3.09
C THR A 55 -23.59 11.31 -4.56
N THR A 56 -24.20 10.44 -5.38
CA THR A 56 -23.97 10.46 -6.83
C THR A 56 -24.42 11.77 -7.49
N ASP A 57 -25.39 12.48 -6.90
CA ASP A 57 -25.97 13.70 -7.47
C ASP A 57 -25.04 14.91 -7.36
N ASP A 58 -24.16 14.95 -6.35
CA ASP A 58 -23.27 16.08 -6.11
C ASP A 58 -21.89 15.96 -6.80
N ILE A 59 -21.65 14.84 -7.50
CA ILE A 59 -20.40 14.59 -8.24
C ILE A 59 -20.07 15.74 -9.20
N SER A 60 -21.08 16.24 -9.94
CA SER A 60 -20.87 17.34 -10.92
C SER A 60 -20.33 18.61 -10.27
N ARG A 61 -20.81 18.96 -9.06
CA ARG A 61 -20.32 20.08 -8.27
C ARG A 61 -18.87 19.86 -7.85
N VAL A 62 -18.55 18.68 -7.32
CA VAL A 62 -17.17 18.34 -6.89
C VAL A 62 -16.19 18.39 -8.07
N VAL A 63 -16.60 17.90 -9.24
CA VAL A 63 -15.81 17.96 -10.48
C VAL A 63 -15.58 19.41 -10.92
N GLN A 64 -16.62 20.25 -10.87
CA GLN A 64 -16.51 21.66 -11.18
C GLN A 64 -15.55 22.38 -10.22
N ASP A 65 -15.67 22.12 -8.92
CA ASP A 65 -14.78 22.70 -7.90
C ASP A 65 -13.32 22.27 -8.12
N ALA A 66 -13.09 20.96 -8.35
CA ALA A 66 -11.77 20.38 -8.61
C ALA A 66 -11.09 20.96 -9.86
N THR A 67 -11.88 21.23 -10.91
CA THR A 67 -11.38 21.69 -12.22
C THR A 67 -11.62 23.18 -12.47
N SER A 68 -12.03 23.93 -11.45
CA SER A 68 -12.32 25.37 -11.52
C SER A 68 -11.10 26.22 -11.86
N ARG A 69 -9.89 25.69 -11.60
CA ARG A 69 -8.61 26.32 -11.90
C ARG A 69 -7.75 25.37 -12.72
N SER A 70 -7.11 25.91 -13.74
CA SER A 70 -6.10 25.20 -14.50
C SER A 70 -4.84 24.97 -13.66
N TYR A 71 -4.01 24.03 -14.10
CA TYR A 71 -2.71 23.77 -13.49
C TYR A 71 -1.85 25.05 -13.38
N ALA A 72 -1.80 25.86 -14.44
CA ALA A 72 -1.02 27.10 -14.47
C ALA A 72 -1.50 28.11 -13.42
N GLU A 73 -2.82 28.29 -13.29
CA GLU A 73 -3.40 29.19 -12.27
C GLU A 73 -3.12 28.69 -10.85
N ILE A 74 -3.11 27.38 -10.63
CA ILE A 74 -2.75 26.79 -9.34
C ILE A 74 -1.26 27.02 -9.07
N ALA A 75 -0.37 26.80 -10.05
CA ALA A 75 1.06 26.99 -9.91
C ALA A 75 1.45 28.44 -9.56
N GLU A 76 0.77 29.43 -10.15
CA GLU A 76 1.00 30.85 -9.89
C GLU A 76 0.43 31.34 -8.54
N HIS A 77 -0.43 30.55 -7.91
CA HIS A 77 -1.09 30.96 -6.68
C HIS A 77 -0.09 30.99 -5.51
N ARG A 78 0.06 32.15 -4.85
CA ARG A 78 1.09 32.43 -3.82
C ARG A 78 1.21 31.41 -2.69
N ARG A 79 0.13 30.69 -2.38
CA ARG A 79 0.10 29.68 -1.30
C ARG A 79 0.40 28.27 -1.78
N THR A 80 0.39 28.01 -3.09
CA THR A 80 0.65 26.69 -3.64
C THR A 80 2.08 26.27 -3.34
N GLN A 81 2.22 24.99 -3.00
CA GLN A 81 3.47 24.35 -2.70
C GLN A 81 3.72 23.26 -3.74
N GLU A 82 4.96 23.19 -4.20
CA GLU A 82 5.47 22.05 -4.95
C GLU A 82 5.89 20.97 -3.94
N ILE A 83 5.18 19.84 -3.99
CA ILE A 83 5.44 18.68 -3.16
C ILE A 83 6.19 17.68 -4.01
N ARG A 84 7.41 17.35 -3.60
CA ARG A 84 8.21 16.34 -4.27
C ARG A 84 7.61 14.95 -4.04
N LEU A 85 7.73 14.09 -5.05
CA LEU A 85 7.26 12.71 -4.99
C LEU A 85 7.77 11.91 -3.77
N ASP A 86 9.01 12.14 -3.33
CA ASP A 86 9.61 11.43 -2.18
C ASP A 86 8.93 11.75 -0.84
N GLN A 87 8.16 12.83 -0.77
CA GLN A 87 7.33 13.18 0.39
C GLN A 87 5.97 12.47 0.39
N LEU A 88 5.60 11.83 -0.72
CA LEU A 88 4.31 11.19 -0.91
C LEU A 88 4.48 9.67 -0.97
N ALA A 89 4.74 9.07 0.19
CA ALA A 89 5.09 7.66 0.37
C ALA A 89 4.16 6.69 -0.37
N TYR A 90 2.85 6.97 -0.37
CA TYR A 90 1.85 6.18 -1.07
C TYR A 90 2.21 5.93 -2.54
N PHE A 91 2.64 6.96 -3.27
CA PHE A 91 2.83 6.86 -4.72
C PHE A 91 3.99 5.95 -5.14
N PHE A 92 5.05 5.82 -4.34
CA PHE A 92 6.18 4.94 -4.68
C PHE A 92 6.20 3.63 -3.89
N ARG A 93 5.51 3.55 -2.75
CA ARG A 93 5.47 2.33 -1.91
C ARG A 93 4.25 1.45 -2.17
N SER A 94 3.09 2.03 -2.50
CA SER A 94 1.88 1.25 -2.77
C SER A 94 1.83 0.78 -4.22
N ALA A 95 1.21 -0.38 -4.47
CA ALA A 95 1.05 -0.87 -5.84
C ALA A 95 0.14 0.05 -6.68
N ASP A 96 -0.96 0.52 -6.08
CA ASP A 96 -1.94 1.38 -6.73
C ASP A 96 -1.37 2.78 -7.00
N GLY A 97 -0.60 3.32 -6.05
CA GLY A 97 0.13 4.56 -6.19
C GLY A 97 1.18 4.51 -7.30
N ARG A 98 1.93 3.42 -7.40
CA ARG A 98 2.89 3.23 -8.52
C ARG A 98 2.17 3.14 -9.85
N ALA A 99 1.06 2.41 -9.92
CA ALA A 99 0.24 2.32 -11.13
C ALA A 99 -0.27 3.71 -11.54
N TYR A 100 -0.72 4.53 -10.58
CA TYR A 100 -1.11 5.91 -10.82
C TYR A 100 0.04 6.79 -11.34
N LEU A 101 1.25 6.64 -10.82
CA LEU A 101 2.41 7.41 -11.31
C LEU A 101 2.77 7.07 -12.76
N LEU A 102 2.76 5.78 -13.10
CA LEU A 102 3.14 5.26 -14.41
C LEU A 102 2.07 5.46 -15.47
N ALA A 103 0.83 5.65 -15.06
CA ALA A 103 -0.30 5.96 -15.93
C ALA A 103 -0.10 7.25 -16.72
N GLU A 104 -0.24 7.15 -18.05
CA GLU A 104 -0.35 8.29 -18.95
C GLU A 104 -1.81 8.82 -19.00
N GLY A 105 -1.96 10.09 -19.34
CA GLY A 105 -3.27 10.73 -19.52
C GLY A 105 -3.98 11.15 -18.21
N PRO A 106 -5.27 11.53 -18.32
CA PRO A 106 -6.08 11.92 -17.18
C PRO A 106 -6.23 10.78 -16.17
N LYS A 107 -6.15 11.13 -14.89
CA LYS A 107 -6.20 10.17 -13.79
C LYS A 107 -6.66 10.84 -12.50
N ALA A 108 -7.39 10.11 -11.69
CA ALA A 108 -7.88 10.57 -10.39
C ALA A 108 -7.83 9.44 -9.36
N ILE A 109 -7.54 9.81 -8.11
CA ILE A 109 -7.64 8.89 -6.96
C ILE A 109 -8.68 9.44 -6.00
N VAL A 110 -9.60 8.57 -5.62
CA VAL A 110 -10.66 8.81 -4.64
C VAL A 110 -10.53 7.79 -3.52
N ARG A 111 -10.78 8.22 -2.28
CA ARG A 111 -10.84 7.32 -1.12
C ARG A 111 -12.10 7.61 -0.30
N GLY A 112 -12.66 6.57 0.30
CA GLY A 112 -13.76 6.69 1.25
C GLY A 112 -13.41 7.60 2.44
N ALA A 113 -14.38 8.39 2.88
CA ALA A 113 -14.27 9.30 4.01
C ALA A 113 -15.40 9.05 5.02
N PRO A 114 -15.12 9.00 6.34
CA PRO A 114 -13.82 9.09 6.98
C PRO A 114 -12.91 7.88 6.69
N GLN A 115 -11.63 8.13 6.40
CA GLN A 115 -10.70 7.09 5.94
C GLN A 115 -10.64 5.87 6.88
N ALA A 116 -10.74 6.08 8.19
CA ALA A 116 -10.57 5.03 9.20
C ALA A 116 -11.71 3.99 9.22
N GLN A 117 -12.84 4.30 8.56
CA GLN A 117 -14.08 3.50 8.59
C GLN A 117 -14.59 3.14 7.20
N CYS A 118 -14.04 3.76 6.15
CA CYS A 118 -14.52 3.63 4.78
C CYS A 118 -13.46 2.93 3.92
N PRO A 119 -13.57 1.61 3.71
CA PRO A 119 -12.53 0.77 3.11
C PRO A 119 -12.51 0.80 1.57
N VAL A 120 -12.85 1.92 0.95
CA VAL A 120 -12.87 2.07 -0.50
C VAL A 120 -11.75 2.98 -0.95
N GLU A 121 -11.01 2.56 -1.97
CA GLU A 121 -10.07 3.40 -2.71
C GLU A 121 -10.18 3.03 -4.18
N VAL A 122 -10.36 4.05 -5.01
CA VAL A 122 -10.49 3.92 -6.45
C VAL A 122 -9.44 4.77 -7.11
N SER A 123 -8.67 4.16 -8.00
CA SER A 123 -7.74 4.86 -8.89
C SER A 123 -8.20 4.64 -10.33
N VAL A 124 -8.69 5.70 -10.97
CA VAL A 124 -9.03 5.69 -12.39
C VAL A 124 -7.84 6.23 -13.18
N VAL A 125 -7.46 5.47 -14.20
CA VAL A 125 -6.40 5.79 -15.14
C VAL A 125 -6.99 5.76 -16.54
N GLY A 126 -6.74 6.82 -17.30
CA GLY A 126 -7.34 7.00 -18.62
C GLY A 126 -8.69 7.70 -18.55
N GLY A 127 -9.11 8.22 -19.70
CA GLY A 127 -10.29 9.06 -19.86
C GLY A 127 -10.01 10.23 -20.79
N ASP A 128 -11.07 10.88 -21.28
CA ASP A 128 -10.94 11.93 -22.29
C ASP A 128 -10.29 13.21 -21.72
N ASN A 129 -10.55 13.51 -20.45
CA ASN A 129 -10.04 14.69 -19.76
C ASN A 129 -10.10 14.51 -18.23
N ALA A 130 -9.61 15.51 -17.49
CA ALA A 130 -9.60 15.52 -16.03
C ALA A 130 -10.99 15.32 -15.42
N GLN A 131 -12.01 16.02 -15.95
CA GLN A 131 -13.40 15.94 -15.45
C GLN A 131 -13.96 14.53 -15.57
N ALA A 132 -13.72 13.86 -16.70
CA ALA A 132 -14.14 12.48 -16.91
C ALA A 132 -13.47 11.53 -15.89
N SER A 133 -12.16 11.65 -15.67
CA SER A 133 -11.45 10.79 -14.72
C SER A 133 -11.91 10.99 -13.27
N ILE A 134 -12.19 12.22 -12.85
CA ILE A 134 -12.73 12.51 -11.51
C ILE A 134 -14.16 11.96 -11.38
N THR A 135 -15.00 12.20 -12.38
CA THR A 135 -16.40 11.72 -12.41
C THR A 135 -16.44 10.21 -12.24
N GLN A 136 -15.67 9.48 -13.05
CA GLN A 136 -15.61 8.02 -13.00
C GLN A 136 -15.09 7.52 -11.64
N ALA A 137 -14.03 8.14 -11.10
CA ALA A 137 -13.47 7.72 -9.81
C ALA A 137 -14.46 7.91 -8.65
N LEU A 138 -15.21 9.02 -8.64
CA LEU A 138 -16.25 9.27 -7.64
C LEU A 138 -17.44 8.31 -7.81
N GLN A 139 -17.88 8.05 -9.05
CA GLN A 139 -18.96 7.10 -9.33
C GLN A 139 -18.60 5.69 -8.85
N SER A 140 -17.43 5.18 -9.23
CA SER A 140 -16.97 3.85 -8.80
C SER A 140 -16.78 3.78 -7.29
N CYS A 141 -16.34 4.85 -6.63
CA CYS A 141 -16.27 4.89 -5.16
C CYS A 141 -17.65 4.74 -4.52
N HIS A 142 -18.67 5.43 -5.01
CA HIS A 142 -20.04 5.30 -4.52
C HIS A 142 -20.63 3.91 -4.80
N GLU A 143 -20.34 3.34 -5.97
CA GLU A 143 -20.74 1.96 -6.32
C GLU A 143 -20.12 0.95 -5.36
N ASP A 144 -18.82 1.06 -5.07
CA ASP A 144 -18.11 0.19 -4.13
C ASP A 144 -18.63 0.34 -2.70
N LEU A 145 -18.92 1.57 -2.25
CA LEU A 145 -19.52 1.82 -0.93
C LEU A 145 -20.92 1.21 -0.82
N SER A 146 -21.73 1.34 -1.87
CA SER A 146 -23.07 0.73 -1.95
C SER A 146 -22.98 -0.80 -1.92
N ALA A 147 -22.04 -1.41 -2.63
CA ALA A 147 -21.82 -2.86 -2.62
C ALA A 147 -21.42 -3.40 -1.23
N LEU A 148 -20.80 -2.55 -0.41
CA LEU A 148 -20.46 -2.84 0.98
C LEU A 148 -21.57 -2.50 1.98
N GLY A 149 -22.62 -1.78 1.55
CA GLY A 149 -23.70 -1.31 2.42
C GLY A 149 -23.27 -0.15 3.34
N LEU A 150 -22.33 0.68 2.87
CA LEU A 150 -21.72 1.77 3.65
C LEU A 150 -22.11 3.18 3.17
N GLN A 151 -22.97 3.28 2.15
CA GLN A 151 -23.35 4.55 1.50
C GLN A 151 -23.98 5.59 2.43
N ASP A 152 -24.57 5.18 3.55
CA ASP A 152 -25.20 6.08 4.52
C ASP A 152 -24.21 6.61 5.58
N SER A 153 -23.00 6.05 5.62
CA SER A 153 -21.98 6.32 6.66
C SER A 153 -20.63 6.76 6.11
N CYS A 154 -20.46 6.68 4.80
CA CYS A 154 -19.22 6.95 4.09
C CYS A 154 -19.49 7.81 2.87
N ASP A 155 -18.60 8.78 2.67
CA ASP A 155 -18.55 9.66 1.51
C ASP A 155 -17.32 9.33 0.64
N CYS A 156 -17.21 9.97 -0.53
CA CYS A 156 -16.08 9.80 -1.44
C CYS A 156 -15.24 11.09 -1.52
N ARG A 157 -14.00 11.05 -1.02
CA ARG A 157 -13.06 12.19 -1.06
C ARG A 157 -12.12 12.06 -2.25
N LEU A 158 -12.05 13.10 -3.08
CA LEU A 158 -11.02 13.25 -4.11
C LEU A 158 -9.67 13.55 -3.45
N LEU A 159 -8.68 12.67 -3.67
CA LEU A 159 -7.33 12.84 -3.12
C LEU A 159 -6.44 13.61 -4.10
N ALA A 160 -6.39 13.19 -5.36
CA ALA A 160 -5.52 13.77 -6.37
C ALA A 160 -6.12 13.64 -7.77
N GLN A 161 -5.78 14.60 -8.63
CA GLN A 161 -6.05 14.57 -10.07
C GLN A 161 -4.77 14.95 -10.84
N GLY A 162 -4.31 14.07 -11.72
CA GLY A 162 -3.02 14.24 -12.40
C GLY A 162 -1.87 14.48 -11.41
N THR A 163 -1.31 15.69 -11.42
CA THR A 163 -0.25 16.15 -10.51
C THR A 163 -0.74 17.20 -9.51
N ILE A 164 -2.06 17.32 -9.31
CA ILE A 164 -2.67 18.23 -8.34
C ILE A 164 -3.19 17.42 -7.16
N LEU A 165 -2.75 17.76 -5.95
CA LEU A 165 -3.27 17.19 -4.70
C LEU A 165 -4.43 18.04 -4.20
N HIS A 166 -5.59 17.40 -4.05
CA HIS A 166 -6.77 18.00 -3.42
C HIS A 166 -6.87 17.64 -1.93
N ALA A 167 -6.19 16.56 -1.50
CA ALA A 167 -6.01 16.22 -0.10
C ALA A 167 -4.63 16.66 0.42
N ALA A 168 -4.51 16.85 1.74
CA ALA A 168 -3.24 17.17 2.37
C ALA A 168 -2.19 16.06 2.17
N PRO A 169 -0.89 16.40 2.03
CA PRO A 169 0.20 15.42 1.85
C PRO A 169 0.20 14.27 2.88
N ALA A 170 -0.18 14.55 4.14
CA ALA A 170 -0.30 13.54 5.19
C ALA A 170 -1.30 12.40 4.86
N THR A 171 -2.26 12.64 3.96
CA THR A 171 -3.22 11.62 3.49
C THR A 171 -2.56 10.56 2.59
N PHE A 172 -1.38 10.89 2.05
CA PHE A 172 -0.57 10.04 1.17
C PHE A 172 0.57 9.34 1.94
N GLU A 173 0.50 9.29 3.27
CA GLU A 173 1.36 8.39 4.04
C GLU A 173 1.13 6.92 3.63
N TYR A 174 2.16 6.09 3.82
CA TYR A 174 2.08 4.66 3.54
C TYR A 174 2.86 3.84 4.57
N ALA A 175 2.17 3.00 5.34
CA ALA A 175 2.80 2.02 6.22
C ALA A 175 3.30 0.81 5.42
N VAL A 176 4.61 0.52 5.47
CA VAL A 176 5.22 -0.63 4.75
C VAL A 176 4.88 -1.95 5.43
N ASP A 177 5.01 -1.99 6.76
CA ASP A 177 4.74 -3.17 7.58
C ASP A 177 3.60 -2.82 8.54
N LEU A 178 2.43 -3.45 8.35
CA LEU A 178 1.36 -3.38 9.34
C LEU A 178 1.50 -4.53 10.34
N PRO A 179 1.27 -4.31 11.64
CA PRO A 179 1.23 -5.40 12.59
C PRO A 179 0.09 -6.36 12.22
N VAL A 180 0.33 -7.65 12.40
CA VAL A 180 -0.67 -8.70 12.24
C VAL A 180 -0.87 -9.40 13.57
N ARG A 181 -2.14 -9.54 13.97
CA ARG A 181 -2.56 -10.32 15.13
C ARG A 181 -3.28 -11.56 14.67
N LEU A 182 -2.84 -12.72 15.15
CA LEU A 182 -3.49 -13.99 14.89
C LEU A 182 -4.26 -14.43 16.14
N PHE A 183 -5.51 -14.84 15.97
CA PHE A 183 -6.29 -15.49 17.01
C PHE A 183 -6.52 -16.94 16.58
N ARG A 184 -6.01 -17.88 17.38
CA ARG A 184 -6.16 -19.31 17.16
C ARG A 184 -7.07 -19.85 18.24
N ASP A 185 -8.16 -20.48 17.85
CA ASP A 185 -9.17 -20.99 18.78
C ASP A 185 -9.64 -19.91 19.79
N GLY A 186 -9.86 -18.69 19.29
CA GLY A 186 -10.25 -17.54 20.11
C GLY A 186 -9.17 -16.94 21.01
N ARG A 187 -7.96 -17.51 21.04
CA ARG A 187 -6.84 -17.01 21.84
C ARG A 187 -5.87 -16.21 20.98
N LEU A 188 -5.48 -15.03 21.45
CA LEU A 188 -4.44 -14.23 20.81
C LEU A 188 -3.11 -14.98 20.84
N ASP A 189 -2.52 -15.16 19.67
CA ASP A 189 -1.15 -15.66 19.51
C ASP A 189 -0.19 -14.58 20.05
N PRO A 190 0.69 -14.90 21.01
CA PRO A 190 1.59 -13.91 21.61
C PRO A 190 2.70 -13.45 20.66
N ILE A 191 2.85 -14.11 19.51
CA ILE A 191 3.88 -13.78 18.52
C ILE A 191 3.49 -12.52 17.74
N THR A 192 4.48 -11.66 17.46
CA THR A 192 4.30 -10.49 16.60
C THR A 192 4.57 -10.86 15.15
N TYR A 193 3.59 -10.59 14.30
CA TYR A 193 3.65 -10.81 12.86
C TYR A 193 3.54 -9.46 12.13
N PHE A 194 3.98 -9.42 10.88
CA PHE A 194 3.89 -8.25 10.03
C PHE A 194 3.25 -8.59 8.69
N SER A 195 2.62 -7.60 8.06
CA SER A 195 2.08 -7.75 6.71
C SER A 195 2.78 -6.90 5.67
N ARG A 196 3.05 -7.51 4.52
CA ARG A 196 3.58 -6.85 3.32
C ARG A 196 2.65 -7.06 2.13
N ALA A 197 2.62 -6.09 1.23
CA ALA A 197 1.99 -6.28 -0.07
C ALA A 197 2.92 -7.13 -0.94
N GLY A 198 2.38 -8.16 -1.60
CA GLY A 198 3.13 -9.04 -2.47
C GLY A 198 2.22 -9.83 -3.38
N THR A 199 2.64 -11.04 -3.75
CA THR A 199 1.83 -11.98 -4.52
C THR A 199 1.73 -13.33 -3.82
N ASP A 200 0.61 -14.02 -3.95
CA ASP A 200 0.59 -15.45 -3.68
C ASP A 200 1.47 -16.15 -4.72
N GLY A 201 1.98 -17.35 -4.45
CA GLY A 201 2.94 -18.02 -5.34
C GLY A 201 2.47 -18.23 -6.79
N SER A 202 1.20 -17.92 -7.12
CA SER A 202 0.64 -17.92 -8.48
C SER A 202 0.78 -16.59 -9.23
N GLY A 203 1.24 -15.54 -8.56
CA GLY A 203 1.35 -14.18 -9.11
C GLY A 203 0.13 -13.29 -8.83
N THR A 204 -0.89 -13.78 -8.12
CA THR A 204 -2.06 -12.97 -7.73
C THR A 204 -1.68 -12.06 -6.57
N ARG A 205 -2.14 -10.81 -6.57
CA ARG A 205 -1.89 -9.87 -5.47
C ARG A 205 -2.32 -10.46 -4.13
N ALA A 206 -1.46 -10.36 -3.13
CA ALA A 206 -1.70 -10.92 -1.81
C ALA A 206 -1.13 -10.05 -0.69
N ILE A 207 -1.66 -10.27 0.50
CA ILE A 207 -1.09 -9.81 1.76
C ILE A 207 -0.24 -10.95 2.32
N LEU A 208 1.08 -10.74 2.35
CA LEU A 208 2.02 -11.68 2.93
C LEU A 208 2.04 -11.48 4.44
N VAL A 209 1.87 -12.55 5.20
CA VAL A 209 2.01 -12.54 6.66
C VAL A 209 3.34 -13.19 7.02
N GLU A 210 4.19 -12.42 7.69
CA GLU A 210 5.59 -12.77 7.94
C GLU A 210 5.92 -12.79 9.44
N LEU A 211 6.86 -13.65 9.80
CA LEU A 211 7.54 -13.69 11.09
C LEU A 211 9.04 -13.49 10.84
N GLY A 212 9.56 -12.30 11.14
CA GLY A 212 10.88 -11.90 10.65
C GLY A 212 10.93 -11.96 9.12
N ASP A 213 11.92 -12.65 8.56
CA ASP A 213 12.05 -12.85 7.11
C ASP A 213 11.36 -14.13 6.60
N THR A 214 10.58 -14.81 7.46
CA THR A 214 9.88 -16.04 7.08
C THR A 214 8.42 -15.76 6.75
N GLN A 215 8.02 -16.02 5.52
CA GLN A 215 6.61 -16.00 5.13
C GLN A 215 5.88 -17.18 5.76
N LEU A 216 4.82 -16.90 6.50
CA LEU A 216 3.98 -17.91 7.14
C LEU A 216 2.74 -18.27 6.33
N MET A 217 2.18 -17.28 5.63
CA MET A 217 1.05 -17.46 4.74
C MET A 217 0.91 -16.23 3.83
N ALA A 218 0.21 -16.40 2.72
CA ALA A 218 -0.27 -15.32 1.87
C ALA A 218 -1.80 -15.32 1.89
N VAL A 219 -2.41 -14.14 1.94
CA VAL A 219 -3.87 -13.99 1.83
C VAL A 219 -4.16 -13.26 0.53
N SER A 220 -4.73 -13.96 -0.45
CA SER A 220 -5.10 -13.41 -1.76
C SER A 220 -6.61 -13.29 -1.93
N TYR A 221 -7.03 -12.38 -2.80
CA TYR A 221 -8.44 -12.11 -3.12
C TYR A 221 -8.54 -11.56 -4.55
N SER A 222 -9.69 -11.73 -5.19
CA SER A 222 -9.91 -11.39 -6.60
C SER A 222 -9.80 -9.90 -6.89
N ASP A 223 -10.30 -9.08 -5.97
CA ASP A 223 -10.41 -7.63 -6.11
C ASP A 223 -10.54 -6.97 -4.72
N PRO A 224 -10.31 -5.65 -4.60
CA PRO A 224 -10.36 -4.94 -3.32
C PRO A 224 -11.71 -5.00 -2.58
N GLY A 225 -12.82 -5.27 -3.27
CA GLY A 225 -14.17 -5.39 -2.71
C GLY A 225 -14.56 -6.82 -2.33
N ALA A 226 -13.75 -7.82 -2.69
CA ALA A 226 -14.06 -9.22 -2.47
C ALA A 226 -14.27 -9.55 -0.98
N ARG A 227 -15.36 -10.27 -0.69
CA ARG A 227 -15.66 -10.83 0.64
C ARG A 227 -14.99 -12.19 0.86
N HIS A 228 -14.62 -12.88 -0.21
CA HIS A 228 -13.92 -14.14 -0.13
C HIS A 228 -12.43 -13.92 -0.38
N ALA A 229 -11.60 -14.61 0.39
CA ALA A 229 -10.16 -14.64 0.26
C ALA A 229 -9.66 -16.09 0.35
N VAL A 230 -8.39 -16.30 0.00
CA VAL A 230 -7.71 -17.59 0.11
C VAL A 230 -6.45 -17.40 0.93
N VAL A 231 -6.31 -18.18 2.00
CA VAL A 231 -5.08 -18.29 2.78
C VAL A 231 -4.25 -19.41 2.18
N THR A 232 -3.09 -19.06 1.64
CA THR A 232 -2.11 -19.99 1.06
C THR A 232 -0.93 -20.13 2.01
N TYR A 233 -0.61 -21.36 2.42
CA TYR A 233 0.55 -21.68 3.24
C TYR A 233 1.77 -22.03 2.36
N PRO A 234 3.00 -22.00 2.91
CA PRO A 234 4.23 -22.27 2.15
C PRO A 234 4.31 -23.68 1.54
N ASP A 235 3.59 -24.65 2.10
CA ASP A 235 3.47 -26.02 1.57
C ASP A 235 2.51 -26.14 0.38
N GLY A 236 1.90 -25.02 -0.04
CA GLY A 236 0.90 -24.96 -1.11
C GLY A 236 -0.53 -25.24 -0.64
N THR A 237 -0.74 -25.52 0.65
CA THR A 237 -2.09 -25.67 1.21
C THR A 237 -2.88 -24.38 1.03
N GLN A 238 -4.09 -24.49 0.49
CA GLN A 238 -5.03 -23.37 0.34
C GLN A 238 -6.28 -23.60 1.19
N ILE A 239 -6.69 -22.56 1.91
CA ILE A 239 -7.88 -22.58 2.76
C ILE A 239 -8.74 -21.35 2.44
N PRO A 240 -10.06 -21.51 2.20
CA PRO A 240 -10.95 -20.37 2.01
C PRO A 240 -11.05 -19.55 3.29
N ALA A 241 -11.17 -18.24 3.14
CA ALA A 241 -11.34 -17.28 4.23
C ALA A 241 -12.40 -16.24 3.89
N GLU A 242 -13.11 -15.79 4.90
CA GLU A 242 -13.99 -14.64 4.81
C GLU A 242 -13.20 -13.38 5.15
N ARG A 243 -13.32 -12.35 4.32
CA ARG A 243 -12.65 -11.06 4.42
C ARG A 243 -13.63 -10.00 4.89
N ALA A 244 -13.20 -9.22 5.87
CA ALA A 244 -13.92 -8.08 6.41
C ALA A 244 -12.98 -6.86 6.41
N PRO A 245 -13.05 -6.00 5.37
CA PRO A 245 -12.28 -4.76 5.34
C PRO A 245 -12.91 -3.73 6.30
N VAL A 246 -12.08 -2.85 6.86
CA VAL A 246 -12.52 -1.89 7.89
C VAL A 246 -12.32 -0.44 7.47
N GLY A 247 -11.13 -0.09 6.99
CA GLY A 247 -10.77 1.29 6.65
C GLY A 247 -9.26 1.45 6.60
N TYR A 248 -8.79 2.64 6.28
CA TYR A 248 -7.38 2.94 6.07
C TYR A 248 -6.68 3.48 7.32
N ASP A 249 -5.49 2.97 7.57
CA ASP A 249 -4.48 3.56 8.47
C ASP A 249 -3.20 3.84 7.68
N ARG A 250 -2.78 5.10 7.63
CA ARG A 250 -1.56 5.55 6.90
C ARG A 250 -1.45 4.92 5.51
N GLY A 251 -2.48 5.08 4.68
CA GLY A 251 -2.55 4.58 3.30
C GLY A 251 -2.59 3.06 3.12
N ARG A 252 -2.72 2.28 4.20
CA ARG A 252 -2.94 0.83 4.15
C ARG A 252 -4.33 0.48 4.62
N LEU A 253 -4.98 -0.40 3.88
CA LEU A 253 -6.25 -0.98 4.29
C LEU A 253 -6.03 -1.88 5.52
N ARG A 254 -6.82 -1.64 6.56
CA ARG A 254 -7.00 -2.54 7.70
C ARG A 254 -8.12 -3.51 7.38
N GLU A 255 -7.86 -4.77 7.63
CA GLU A 255 -8.78 -5.84 7.27
C GLU A 255 -8.61 -7.03 8.21
N SER A 256 -9.69 -7.79 8.38
CA SER A 256 -9.64 -9.05 9.10
C SER A 256 -10.11 -10.19 8.24
N PHE A 257 -9.53 -11.36 8.46
CA PHE A 257 -9.86 -12.59 7.77
C PHE A 257 -10.23 -13.65 8.79
N THR A 258 -11.27 -14.43 8.50
CA THR A 258 -11.69 -15.56 9.32
C THR A 258 -11.70 -16.83 8.49
N THR A 259 -11.08 -17.89 9.01
CA THR A 259 -10.95 -19.18 8.34
C THR A 259 -10.90 -20.31 9.37
N THR A 260 -10.94 -21.55 8.89
CA THR A 260 -10.78 -22.76 9.71
C THR A 260 -9.59 -23.54 9.18
N GLN A 261 -8.58 -23.75 10.01
CA GLN A 261 -7.38 -24.50 9.63
C GLN A 261 -7.73 -25.96 9.30
N GLN A 262 -6.83 -26.67 8.60
CA GLN A 262 -7.04 -28.07 8.21
C GLN A 262 -7.37 -29.00 9.40
N ASN A 263 -6.84 -28.71 10.58
CA ASN A 263 -7.09 -29.46 11.81
C ASN A 263 -8.41 -29.08 12.51
N GLY A 264 -9.27 -28.27 11.87
CA GLY A 264 -10.54 -27.78 12.42
C GLY A 264 -10.42 -26.57 13.34
N THR A 265 -9.22 -26.05 13.59
CA THR A 265 -9.02 -24.91 14.51
C THR A 265 -9.48 -23.60 13.86
N PRO A 266 -10.36 -22.81 14.49
CA PRO A 266 -10.70 -21.47 14.01
C PRO A 266 -9.48 -20.54 14.02
N LEU A 267 -9.30 -19.78 12.95
CA LEU A 267 -8.23 -18.79 12.80
C LEU A 267 -8.83 -17.45 12.39
N ARG A 268 -8.48 -16.39 13.12
CA ARG A 268 -8.72 -15.01 12.71
C ARG A 268 -7.41 -14.28 12.53
N ILE A 269 -7.24 -13.63 11.39
CA ILE A 269 -6.08 -12.82 11.02
C ILE A 269 -6.54 -11.37 11.04
N ILE A 270 -5.90 -10.49 11.80
CA ILE A 270 -6.20 -9.05 11.83
C ILE A 270 -4.96 -8.31 11.34
N VAL A 271 -5.10 -7.58 10.24
CA VAL A 271 -4.05 -6.77 9.64
C VAL A 271 -4.27 -5.31 10.01
N GLY A 272 -3.31 -4.73 10.71
CA GLY A 272 -3.37 -3.37 11.23
C GLY A 272 -3.75 -3.26 12.72
N PRO A 273 -3.64 -2.04 13.27
CA PRO A 273 -4.01 -1.74 14.65
C PRO A 273 -5.52 -1.78 14.90
#